data_AF-A0A7Y2EG62-F1
#
_entry.id   AF-A0A7Y2EG62-F1
#
_cell.length_a   1.000
_cell.length_b   1.000
_cell.length_c   1.000
_cell.angle_alpha   90.00
_cell.angle_beta   90.00
_cell.angle_gamma   90.00
#
_symmetry.space_group_name_H-M   'P 1'
#
loop_
_entity.id
_entity.type
_entity.pdbx_description
1 polymer ?
#
loop_
_entity_poly.entity_id
_entity_poly.type
_entity_poly.pdbx_seq_one_letter_code
_entity_poly.pdbx_strand_id
1 'polypeptide(L)'
;MTRNRHMDEIAVVGVGSTPYGRDLQTSHLKLGLEAAVNAIRDAGIDKQEVDGICGSGLTPLAQGQAGFLSLQGALGIERTSWGLNSWLGSAFVHGAAAVAA
;
A
#
# COMPACT_ATOMS: atom_id res chain seq x y z
N MET A 1 -10.39 -2.45 -29.39
CA MET A 1 -10.08 -2.32 -27.95
C MET A 1 -8.74 -2.97 -27.70
N THR A 2 -7.74 -2.21 -27.27
CA THR A 2 -6.39 -2.72 -27.01
C THR A 2 -6.40 -3.46 -25.66
N ARG A 3 -5.89 -4.70 -25.62
CA ARG A 3 -5.81 -5.48 -24.39
C ARG A 3 -4.78 -4.85 -23.44
N ASN A 4 -5.08 -4.76 -22.14
CA ASN A 4 -4.13 -4.26 -21.15
C ASN A 4 -2.90 -5.19 -21.11
N ARG A 5 -1.70 -4.63 -21.26
CA ARG A 5 -0.44 -5.39 -21.36
C ARG A 5 -0.16 -6.27 -20.14
N HIS A 6 -0.55 -5.80 -18.94
CA HIS A 6 -0.21 -6.46 -17.67
C HIS A 6 -1.33 -7.33 -17.09
N MET A 7 -2.37 -7.60 -17.89
CA MET A 7 -3.58 -8.30 -17.43
C MET A 7 -3.32 -9.71 -16.88
N ASP A 8 -2.28 -10.40 -17.38
CA ASP A 8 -1.92 -11.77 -17.00
C ASP A 8 -0.66 -11.83 -16.11
N GLU A 9 -0.11 -10.67 -15.71
CA GLU A 9 1.16 -10.56 -14.97
C GLU A 9 0.97 -10.12 -13.52
N ILE A 10 -0.17 -9.49 -13.21
CA ILE A 10 -0.42 -8.85 -11.91
C ILE A 10 -1.67 -9.44 -11.28
N ALA A 11 -1.55 -9.80 -10.00
CA ALA A 11 -2.66 -10.28 -9.19
C ALA A 11 -2.73 -9.52 -7.86
N VAL A 12 -3.96 -9.36 -7.34
CA VAL A 12 -4.18 -8.95 -5.96
C VAL A 12 -4.20 -10.23 -5.12
N VAL A 13 -3.19 -10.38 -4.27
CA VAL A 13 -3.00 -11.61 -3.47
C VAL A 13 -3.51 -11.48 -2.03
N GLY A 14 -3.74 -10.27 -1.53
CA GLY A 14 -4.31 -10.06 -0.21
C GLY A 14 -4.93 -8.67 -0.04
N VAL A 15 -5.95 -8.57 0.82
CA VAL A 15 -6.68 -7.34 1.11
C VAL A 15 -6.81 -7.15 2.62
N GLY A 16 -6.67 -5.91 3.09
CA GLY A 16 -6.80 -5.57 4.50
C GLY A 16 -7.52 -4.24 4.69
N SER A 17 -8.38 -4.19 5.71
CA SER A 17 -9.12 -3.01 6.11
C SER A 17 -9.07 -2.83 7.62
N THR A 18 -9.52 -1.66 8.07
CA THR A 18 -9.74 -1.35 9.48
C THR A 18 -11.22 -1.13 9.78
N PRO A 19 -11.61 -1.11 11.08
CA PRO A 19 -12.93 -0.65 11.46
C PRO A 19 -13.16 0.80 10.99
N TYR A 20 -14.37 1.05 10.47
CA TYR A 20 -14.81 2.38 10.11
C TYR A 20 -15.55 3.02 11.29
N GLY A 21 -15.19 4.26 11.63
CA GLY A 21 -15.85 5.01 12.69
C GLY A 21 -15.68 6.50 12.48
N ARG A 22 -16.58 7.30 13.07
CA ARG A 22 -16.51 8.76 13.01
C ARG A 22 -15.33 9.31 13.82
N ASP A 23 -15.10 8.74 14.99
CA ASP A 23 -13.96 9.05 15.85
C ASP A 23 -13.51 7.75 16.54
N LEU A 24 -12.35 7.27 16.13
CA LEU A 24 -11.78 6.02 16.63
C LEU A 24 -10.76 6.26 17.76
N GLN A 25 -10.54 7.52 18.17
CA GLN A 25 -9.55 7.90 19.18
C GLN A 25 -8.19 7.23 18.94
N THR A 26 -7.78 7.18 17.66
CA THR A 26 -6.58 6.47 17.24
C THR A 26 -5.85 7.23 16.13
N SER A 27 -4.58 6.88 15.90
CA SER A 27 -3.78 7.53 14.87
C SER A 27 -4.05 6.91 13.50
N HIS A 28 -3.98 7.73 12.45
CA HIS A 28 -4.02 7.26 11.07
C HIS A 28 -2.92 6.23 10.77
N LEU A 29 -1.74 6.37 11.38
CA LEU A 29 -0.65 5.40 11.23
C LEU A 29 -1.04 4.04 11.81
N LYS A 30 -1.70 3.99 12.97
CA LYS A 30 -2.19 2.73 13.55
C LYS A 30 -3.22 2.09 12.62
N LEU A 31 -4.14 2.87 12.05
CA LEU A 31 -5.11 2.34 11.08
C LEU A 31 -4.42 1.81 9.82
N GLY A 32 -3.48 2.57 9.25
CA GLY A 32 -2.71 2.12 8.08
C GLY A 32 -1.92 0.84 8.37
N LEU A 33 -1.31 0.75 9.55
CA LEU A 33 -0.54 -0.42 9.97
C LEU A 33 -1.45 -1.65 10.13
N GLU A 34 -2.60 -1.49 10.77
CA GLU A 34 -3.57 -2.58 10.94
C GLU A 34 -4.07 -3.10 9.59
N ALA A 35 -4.43 -2.21 8.67
CA ALA A 35 -4.81 -2.59 7.31
C ALA A 35 -3.68 -3.32 6.57
N ALA A 36 -2.44 -2.82 6.65
CA ALA A 36 -1.30 -3.44 6.00
C ALA A 36 -0.97 -4.83 6.57
N VAL A 37 -1.01 -4.99 7.90
CA VAL A 37 -0.80 -6.29 8.56
C VAL A 37 -1.87 -7.29 8.17
N ASN A 38 -3.14 -6.87 8.10
CA ASN A 38 -4.23 -7.73 7.65
C ASN A 38 -4.03 -8.16 6.19
N ALA A 39 -3.63 -7.24 5.30
CA ALA A 39 -3.38 -7.55 3.90
C ALA A 39 -2.22 -8.53 3.69
N ILE A 40 -1.10 -8.34 4.42
CA ILE A 40 0.07 -9.23 4.36
C ILE A 40 -0.30 -10.63 4.86
N ARG A 41 -1.07 -10.71 5.95
CA ARG A 41 -1.57 -12.00 6.47
C ARG A 41 -2.51 -12.71 5.52
N ASP A 42 -3.42 -11.97 4.88
CA ASP A 42 -4.34 -12.50 3.88
C ASP A 42 -3.58 -13.02 2.64
N ALA A 43 -2.52 -12.32 2.23
CA ALA A 43 -1.62 -12.75 1.16
C ALA A 43 -0.77 -14.00 1.51
N GLY A 44 -0.59 -14.30 2.81
CA GLY A 44 0.19 -15.44 3.26
C GLY A 44 1.69 -15.33 3.01
N ILE A 45 2.21 -14.10 2.83
CA ILE A 45 3.63 -13.81 2.60
C ILE A 45 4.32 -13.30 3.87
N ASP A 46 5.65 -13.38 3.91
CA ASP A 46 6.44 -12.65 4.90
C ASP A 46 6.48 -11.15 4.55
N LYS A 47 6.46 -10.29 5.57
CA LYS A 47 6.52 -8.83 5.37
C LYS A 47 7.81 -8.39 4.65
N GLN A 48 8.90 -9.15 4.76
CA GLN A 48 10.18 -8.87 4.11
C GLN A 48 10.14 -9.15 2.60
N GLU A 49 9.10 -9.84 2.10
CA GLU A 49 8.88 -10.05 0.67
C GLU A 49 8.26 -8.82 -0.01
N VAL A 50 7.85 -7.80 0.75
CA VAL A 50 7.32 -6.55 0.21
C VAL A 50 8.45 -5.68 -0.33
N ASP A 51 8.60 -5.64 -1.65
CA ASP A 51 9.67 -4.89 -2.32
C ASP A 51 9.35 -3.38 -2.49
N GLY A 52 8.10 -2.97 -2.29
CA GLY A 52 7.76 -1.56 -2.35
C GLY A 52 6.37 -1.23 -1.80
N ILE A 53 6.19 0.05 -1.49
CA ILE A 53 4.95 0.55 -0.89
C ILE A 53 4.44 1.73 -1.69
N CYS A 54 3.18 1.63 -2.14
CA CYS A 54 2.45 2.75 -2.72
C CYS A 54 1.43 3.28 -1.70
N GLY A 55 1.43 4.60 -1.50
CA GLY A 55 0.52 5.28 -0.59
C GLY A 55 -0.30 6.35 -1.30
N SER A 56 -1.45 6.67 -0.73
CA SER A 56 -2.27 7.81 -1.14
C SER A 56 -2.79 8.55 0.08
N GLY A 57 -3.04 9.85 -0.08
CA GLY A 57 -3.69 10.67 0.93
C GLY A 57 -4.22 11.98 0.37
N LEU A 58 -4.97 12.69 1.19
CA LEU A 58 -5.72 13.90 0.80
C LEU A 58 -4.94 15.21 1.00
N THR A 59 -3.64 15.14 1.27
CA THR A 59 -2.80 16.34 1.39
C THR A 59 -2.35 16.84 0.01
N PRO A 60 -1.84 18.08 -0.11
CA PRO A 60 -1.35 18.61 -1.38
C PRO A 60 -0.22 17.79 -2.04
N LEU A 61 0.50 16.99 -1.25
CA LEU A 61 1.56 16.08 -1.72
C LEU A 61 1.05 14.65 -1.96
N ALA A 62 -0.27 14.45 -2.00
CA ALA A 62 -0.94 13.16 -2.06
C ALA A 62 -0.45 12.17 -0.97
N GLN A 63 -0.01 12.70 0.17
CA GLN A 63 0.47 11.91 1.30
C GLN A 63 -0.59 11.81 2.38
N GLY A 64 -0.69 10.62 2.99
CA GLY A 64 -1.40 10.42 4.24
C GLY A 64 -0.45 10.46 5.43
N GLN A 65 -1.01 10.51 6.62
CA GLN A 65 -0.27 10.29 7.87
C GLN A 65 0.25 8.83 8.00
N ALA A 66 -0.24 7.92 7.15
CA ALA A 66 0.29 6.58 6.92
C ALA A 66 0.99 6.51 5.54
N GLY A 67 1.97 7.39 5.31
CA GLY A 67 2.78 7.37 4.08
C GLY A 67 3.76 6.19 4.04
N PHE A 68 4.37 5.96 2.87
CA PHE A 68 5.22 4.77 2.63
C PHE A 68 6.38 4.62 3.62
N LEU A 69 7.10 5.69 3.98
CA LEU A 69 8.21 5.64 4.94
C LEU A 69 7.74 5.30 6.36
N SER A 70 6.65 5.93 6.80
CA SER A 70 6.08 5.68 8.12
C SER A 70 5.55 4.26 8.22
N LEU A 71 4.92 3.74 7.16
CA LEU A 71 4.48 2.36 7.08
C LEU A 71 5.65 1.37 7.05
N GLN A 72 6.67 1.62 6.22
CA GLN A 72 7.88 0.78 6.15
C GLN A 72 8.53 0.64 7.53
N GLY A 73 8.77 1.77 8.21
CA GLY A 73 9.37 1.78 9.54
C GLY A 73 8.48 1.11 10.59
N ALA A 74 7.16 1.32 10.54
CA ALA A 74 6.21 0.72 11.49
C ALA A 74 6.00 -0.79 11.27
N LEU A 75 6.04 -1.26 10.02
CA LEU A 75 5.99 -2.69 9.68
C LEU A 75 7.31 -3.40 9.99
N GLY A 76 8.41 -2.65 10.11
CA GLY A 76 9.75 -3.22 10.28
C GLY A 76 10.27 -3.88 9.00
N ILE A 77 9.91 -3.32 7.83
CA ILE A 77 10.43 -3.79 6.54
C ILE A 77 11.85 -3.23 6.37
N GLU A 78 12.82 -4.13 6.27
CA GLU A 78 14.24 -3.76 6.23
C GLU A 78 14.61 -2.99 4.95
N ARG A 79 14.03 -3.39 3.83
CA ARG A 79 14.36 -2.82 2.52
C ARG A 79 13.15 -2.81 1.61
N THR A 80 12.94 -1.67 0.97
CA THR A 80 12.03 -1.48 -0.17
C THR A 80 12.86 -0.95 -1.33
N SER A 81 12.78 -1.56 -2.50
CA SER A 81 13.46 -1.08 -3.71
C SER A 81 12.77 0.13 -4.33
N TRP A 82 11.46 0.30 -4.10
CA TRP A 82 10.69 1.43 -4.59
C TRP A 82 9.62 1.92 -3.59
N GLY A 83 9.23 3.17 -3.75
CA GLY A 83 8.16 3.79 -2.97
C GLY A 83 7.48 4.89 -3.78
N LEU A 84 6.16 4.99 -3.65
CA LEU A 84 5.36 5.95 -4.40
C LEU A 84 4.32 6.58 -3.48
N ASN A 85 4.13 7.89 -3.61
CA ASN A 85 2.92 8.55 -3.14
C ASN A 85 2.23 9.20 -4.32
N SER A 86 0.93 8.95 -4.45
CA SER A 86 0.14 9.53 -5.52
C SER A 86 -1.32 9.65 -5.12
N TRP A 87 -2.10 10.35 -5.91
CA TRP A 87 -3.55 10.37 -5.75
C TRP A 87 -4.14 8.98 -5.99
N LEU A 88 -5.30 8.69 -5.37
CA LEU A 88 -5.83 7.33 -5.24
C LEU A 88 -5.88 6.58 -6.59
N GLY A 89 -6.32 7.26 -7.65
CA GLY A 89 -6.46 6.67 -8.98
C GLY A 89 -5.13 6.32 -9.67
N SER A 90 -4.07 7.08 -9.41
CA SER A 90 -2.76 6.88 -10.04
C SER A 90 -1.84 5.96 -9.23
N ALA A 91 -2.03 5.86 -7.91
CA ALA A 91 -1.20 5.04 -7.04
C ALA A 91 -1.17 3.56 -7.46
N PHE A 92 -2.35 2.99 -7.77
CA PHE A 92 -2.45 1.59 -8.19
C PHE A 92 -1.79 1.34 -9.56
N VAL A 93 -1.97 2.25 -10.51
CA VAL A 93 -1.41 2.14 -11.86
C VAL A 93 0.13 2.23 -11.82
N HIS A 94 0.68 3.16 -11.04
CA HIS A 94 2.13 3.29 -10.91
C HIS A 94 2.75 2.16 -10.09
N GLY A 95 2.05 1.64 -9.08
CA GLY A 95 2.49 0.44 -8.36
C GLY A 95 2.56 -0.78 -9.29
N ALA A 96 1.52 -0.99 -10.10
CA ALA A 96 1.50 -2.04 -11.12
C ALA A 96 2.66 -1.89 -12.13
N ALA A 97 2.92 -0.68 -12.60
CA ALA A 97 4.03 -0.40 -13.52
C ALA A 97 5.41 -0.62 -12.88
N ALA A 98 5.56 -0.40 -11.57
CA ALA A 98 6.83 -0.64 -10.86
C ALA A 98 7.15 -2.13 -10.72
N VAL A 99 6.13 -2.99 -10.62
CA VAL A 99 6.31 -4.46 -10.50
C VAL A 99 6.48 -5.13 -11.87
N ALA A 100 5.90 -4.55 -12.92
CA ALA A 100 5.92 -5.13 -14.27
C ALA A 100 7.05 -4.60 -15.18
N ALA A 101 7.98 -3.82 -14.65
CA ALA A 101 9.14 -3.26 -15.37
C ALA A 101 10.38 -4.15 -15.19
#